data_AF-A0A7Z2K8X1-F1
#
_entry.id   AF-A0A7Z2K8X1-F1
#
_cell.length_a   1.000
_cell.length_b   1.000
_cell.length_c   1.000
_cell.angle_alpha   90.00
_cell.angle_beta   90.00
_cell.angle_gamma   90.00
#
_symmetry.space_group_name_H-M   'P 1'
#
loop_
_entity.id
_entity.type
_entity.pdbx_description
1 polymer ?
#
loop_
_entity_poly.entity_id
_entity_poly.type
_entity_poly.pdbx_seq_one_letter_code
_entity_poly.pdbx_strand_id
1 'polypeptide(L)'
;MVISWIKWKLMIRWKAQWNYITFFKKIPGGKWFWIAALLLSIVNFFMILFGTYFLLKATVFNQYLLDNTSSNSIILTTLSQAISYLNTHIEVLWSLLFFIIFLFSVLSGISSSKWQLHSMDHEWLEIHAKVKSQTARLFLYLEAIVWDVKDYVFSYVPIIIALSLLTDMNMVGVVGIVILTLFLFISIGLVTSVLHYHYLSSQRTRLHFYFRLFFNLLIRMVIVTLAFFGGKILTPWIKSFPLTSNDVDVAKYNDWLSQGAEVVKDLLTPLTVIFKYPIFPHNFLASLLFDEVRIFDGVMLVLACIVLFAFMFTITQLKSKNRSENFYPFTIIEKLIPSKIFGKSNYTRMQVKHLLRGDYFLYRFPVLTGSFLFWFQLGLMVSFMTGLNPGEKIYYFILSFYLFFFVYFHIASIYSELTGFFSVDSEGKNVIIHLLAGKTVWEVFKYKYLLFIIYTYPLLIVADLTLIIFSKIKLVEAAVIVVIHCFSFLFLSALLFLPSIISPHFNYINIEQLEDYPDQNSIQGIVRYLIVGVFIPACMIPTAFYLTDYINLSTLLAIQWGEAILLFFSLIFFMLFARNKLRKLSKIEQLSL
;
A
#
# COMPACT_ATOMS: atom_id res chain seq x y z
N MET A 1 13.15 24.40 -25.75
CA MET A 1 12.90 22.95 -25.93
C MET A 1 12.57 22.23 -24.63
N VAL A 2 13.33 22.40 -23.54
CA VAL A 2 12.98 21.78 -22.23
C VAL A 2 11.66 22.31 -21.68
N ILE A 3 11.45 23.63 -21.69
CA ILE A 3 10.17 24.25 -21.25
C ILE A 3 8.97 23.76 -22.07
N SER A 4 9.13 23.60 -23.38
CA SER A 4 8.08 23.05 -24.25
C SER A 4 7.81 21.57 -23.96
N TRP A 5 8.84 20.79 -23.62
CA TRP A 5 8.70 19.40 -23.17
C TRP A 5 7.93 19.31 -21.84
N ILE A 6 8.25 20.16 -20.86
CA ILE A 6 7.52 20.22 -19.57
C ILE A 6 6.05 20.57 -19.82
N LYS A 7 5.77 21.62 -20.62
CA LYS A 7 4.39 22.01 -20.96
C LYS A 7 3.61 20.87 -21.63
N TRP A 8 4.25 20.17 -22.58
CA TRP A 8 3.66 19.04 -23.28
C TRP A 8 3.40 17.86 -22.34
N LYS A 9 4.34 17.52 -21.45
CA LYS A 9 4.18 16.45 -20.46
C LYS A 9 3.04 16.72 -19.49
N LEU A 10 3.00 17.92 -18.92
CA LEU A 10 1.90 18.33 -18.06
C LEU A 10 0.56 18.23 -18.80
N MET A 11 0.49 18.74 -20.03
CA MET A 11 -0.73 18.63 -20.85
C MET A 11 -1.16 17.17 -21.08
N ILE A 12 -0.23 16.25 -21.33
CA ILE A 12 -0.54 14.83 -21.51
C ILE A 12 -1.00 14.18 -20.22
N ARG A 13 -0.31 14.40 -19.10
CA ARG A 13 -0.71 13.86 -17.78
C ARG A 13 -2.12 14.31 -17.43
N TRP A 14 -2.42 15.61 -17.61
CA TRP A 14 -3.76 16.15 -17.41
C TRP A 14 -4.79 15.57 -18.38
N LYS A 15 -4.48 15.46 -19.68
CA LYS A 15 -5.41 14.86 -20.65
C LYS A 15 -5.70 13.39 -20.32
N ALA A 16 -4.67 12.62 -19.96
CA ALA A 16 -4.80 11.22 -19.56
C ALA A 16 -5.67 11.07 -18.30
N GLN A 17 -5.49 11.96 -17.32
CA GLN A 17 -6.29 11.95 -16.10
C GLN A 17 -7.78 12.26 -16.32
N TRP A 18 -8.18 13.04 -17.32
CA TRP A 18 -9.58 13.53 -17.41
C TRP A 18 -10.37 13.01 -18.62
N ASN A 19 -9.73 12.26 -19.53
CA ASN A 19 -10.37 11.67 -20.71
C ASN A 19 -11.52 10.68 -20.39
N TYR A 20 -11.64 10.21 -19.16
CA TYR A 20 -12.64 9.23 -18.73
C TYR A 20 -14.03 9.82 -18.47
N ILE A 21 -14.14 11.11 -18.17
CA ILE A 21 -15.44 11.73 -17.92
C ILE A 21 -16.10 12.03 -19.26
N THR A 22 -17.23 11.37 -19.53
CA THR A 22 -17.98 11.44 -20.80
C THR A 22 -18.39 12.86 -21.20
N PHE A 23 -18.67 13.72 -20.22
CA PHE A 23 -18.95 15.15 -20.42
C PHE A 23 -17.76 15.90 -21.03
N PHE A 24 -16.58 15.60 -20.51
CA PHE A 24 -15.31 16.24 -20.86
C PHE A 24 -14.76 15.77 -22.22
N LYS A 25 -15.09 14.53 -22.62
CA LYS A 25 -14.75 13.97 -23.95
C LYS A 25 -15.28 14.80 -25.13
N LYS A 26 -16.31 15.64 -24.91
CA LYS A 26 -16.98 16.46 -25.92
C LYS A 26 -16.56 17.95 -25.91
N ILE A 27 -15.74 18.39 -24.97
CA ILE A 27 -15.32 19.79 -24.88
C ILE A 27 -14.06 20.00 -25.73
N PRO A 28 -14.12 20.78 -26.83
CA PRO A 28 -12.93 21.11 -27.61
C PRO A 28 -12.10 22.14 -26.83
N GLY A 29 -11.05 21.68 -26.15
CA GLY A 29 -9.98 22.55 -25.68
C GLY A 29 -9.46 22.23 -24.28
N GLY A 30 -8.15 21.98 -24.19
CA GLY A 30 -7.45 21.74 -22.92
C GLY A 30 -7.50 22.90 -21.92
N LYS A 31 -7.80 24.15 -22.36
CA LYS A 31 -7.92 25.31 -21.47
C LYS A 31 -9.12 25.22 -20.52
N TRP A 32 -10.28 24.82 -21.02
CA TRP A 32 -11.50 24.69 -20.21
C TRP A 32 -11.41 23.55 -19.18
N PHE A 33 -10.75 22.46 -19.56
CA PHE A 33 -10.39 21.38 -18.64
C PHE A 33 -9.49 21.84 -17.50
N TRP A 34 -8.45 22.59 -17.81
CA TRP A 34 -7.53 23.13 -16.81
C TRP A 34 -8.25 24.04 -15.80
N ILE A 35 -9.17 24.88 -16.26
CA ILE A 35 -9.95 25.79 -15.40
C ILE A 35 -10.88 24.98 -14.47
N ALA A 36 -11.61 24.00 -15.01
CA ALA A 36 -12.52 23.18 -14.21
C ALA A 36 -11.78 22.34 -13.15
N ALA A 37 -10.64 21.74 -13.52
CA ALA A 37 -9.82 21.00 -12.58
C ALA A 37 -9.26 21.88 -11.46
N LEU A 38 -8.76 23.07 -11.81
CA LEU A 38 -8.24 24.02 -10.84
C LEU A 38 -9.33 24.51 -9.87
N LEU A 39 -10.55 24.78 -10.38
CA LEU A 39 -11.70 25.11 -9.54
C LEU A 39 -12.04 23.99 -8.55
N LEU A 40 -12.05 22.73 -9.01
CA LEU A 40 -12.30 21.59 -8.13
C LEU A 40 -11.23 21.45 -7.04
N SER A 41 -9.94 21.64 -7.39
CA SER A 41 -8.84 21.63 -6.44
C SER A 41 -8.95 22.76 -5.41
N ILE A 42 -9.40 23.95 -5.80
CA ILE A 42 -9.66 25.07 -4.88
C ILE A 42 -10.81 24.73 -3.93
N VAL A 43 -11.92 24.16 -4.43
CA VAL A 43 -13.02 23.71 -3.57
C VAL A 43 -12.52 22.69 -2.55
N ASN A 44 -11.70 21.72 -2.99
CA ASN A 44 -11.11 20.73 -2.09
C ASN A 44 -10.19 21.36 -1.04
N PHE A 45 -9.37 22.35 -1.43
CA PHE A 45 -8.53 23.12 -0.52
C PHE A 45 -9.34 23.73 0.63
N PHE A 46 -10.43 24.44 0.32
CA PHE A 46 -11.27 25.07 1.34
C PHE A 46 -12.02 24.04 2.18
N MET A 47 -12.51 22.95 1.57
CA MET A 47 -13.16 21.86 2.30
C MET A 47 -12.22 21.21 3.31
N ILE A 48 -10.96 20.98 2.95
CA ILE A 48 -9.93 20.45 3.86
C ILE A 48 -9.63 21.49 4.94
N LEU A 49 -9.41 22.75 4.58
CA LEU A 49 -9.12 23.81 5.56
C LEU A 49 -10.21 23.94 6.62
N PHE A 50 -11.46 24.13 6.21
CA PHE A 50 -12.57 24.27 7.13
C PHE A 50 -12.85 22.96 7.87
N GLY A 51 -12.82 21.82 7.16
CA GLY A 51 -13.02 20.51 7.75
C GLY A 51 -12.01 20.20 8.86
N THR A 52 -10.72 20.41 8.60
CA THR A 52 -9.64 20.21 9.59
C THR A 52 -9.74 21.22 10.74
N TYR A 53 -10.02 22.49 10.47
CA TYR A 53 -10.20 23.51 11.50
C TYR A 53 -11.35 23.14 12.46
N PHE A 54 -12.53 22.83 11.92
CA PHE A 54 -13.69 22.45 12.71
C PHE A 54 -13.44 21.14 13.46
N LEU A 55 -12.84 20.14 12.82
CA LEU A 55 -12.54 18.85 13.45
C LEU A 55 -11.60 19.03 14.65
N LEU A 56 -10.47 19.72 14.48
CA LEU A 56 -9.52 19.95 15.56
C LEU A 56 -10.12 20.81 16.68
N LYS A 57 -10.87 21.86 16.33
CA LYS A 57 -11.55 22.71 17.31
C LYS A 57 -12.60 21.94 18.12
N ALA A 58 -13.36 21.07 17.46
CA ALA A 58 -14.41 20.28 18.09
C ALA A 58 -13.88 19.08 18.87
N THR A 59 -12.67 18.59 18.60
CA THR A 59 -12.09 17.40 19.23
C THR A 59 -10.93 17.74 20.17
N VAL A 60 -9.79 18.19 19.62
CA VAL A 60 -8.55 18.41 20.36
C VAL A 60 -8.64 19.62 21.30
N PHE A 61 -9.21 20.72 20.81
CA PHE A 61 -9.30 21.97 21.57
C PHE A 61 -10.66 22.15 22.28
N ASN A 62 -11.46 21.09 22.41
CA ASN A 62 -12.77 21.13 23.05
C ASN A 62 -12.70 20.70 24.52
N GLN A 63 -12.80 21.68 25.43
CA GLN A 63 -12.76 21.45 26.88
C GLN A 63 -13.90 20.53 27.37
N TYR A 64 -15.09 20.57 26.77
CA TYR A 64 -16.24 19.76 27.20
C TYR A 64 -16.06 18.25 26.94
N LEU A 65 -15.32 17.88 25.88
CA LEU A 65 -15.00 16.47 25.59
C LEU A 65 -13.88 15.94 26.48
N LEU A 66 -13.02 16.81 27.00
CA LEU A 66 -11.90 16.44 27.87
C LEU A 66 -12.37 16.10 29.29
N ASP A 67 -13.47 16.69 29.74
CA ASP A 67 -13.99 16.52 31.10
C ASP A 67 -15.01 15.36 31.24
N ASN A 68 -15.61 14.88 30.13
CA ASN A 68 -16.62 13.82 30.13
C ASN A 68 -16.10 12.51 29.49
N THR A 69 -15.23 11.77 30.18
CA THR A 69 -14.56 10.57 29.64
C THR A 69 -15.07 9.24 30.20
N SER A 70 -16.38 9.02 30.21
CA SER A 70 -16.96 7.68 30.41
C SER A 70 -17.65 7.18 29.13
N SER A 71 -16.87 6.91 28.10
CA SER A 71 -17.38 6.31 26.85
C SER A 71 -17.29 4.78 26.88
N ASN A 72 -18.37 4.08 26.50
CA ASN A 72 -18.48 2.61 26.47
C ASN A 72 -17.68 1.94 25.32
N SER A 73 -16.54 2.47 24.89
CA SER A 73 -15.74 1.93 23.77
C SER A 73 -14.25 2.11 24.01
N ILE A 74 -13.44 1.04 23.83
CA ILE A 74 -11.97 1.08 23.88
C ILE A 74 -11.40 2.12 22.91
N ILE A 75 -11.96 2.17 21.70
CA ILE A 75 -11.47 3.10 20.67
C ILE A 75 -11.71 4.53 21.13
N LEU A 76 -12.88 4.82 21.71
CA LEU A 76 -13.20 6.16 22.18
C LEU A 76 -12.41 6.53 23.44
N THR A 77 -12.17 5.60 24.37
CA THR A 77 -11.35 5.87 25.58
C THR A 77 -9.87 6.04 25.25
N THR A 78 -9.31 5.23 24.35
CA THR A 78 -7.92 5.41 23.89
C THR A 78 -7.78 6.69 23.07
N LEU A 79 -8.74 7.02 22.20
CA LEU A 79 -8.77 8.30 21.49
C LEU A 79 -8.92 9.47 22.45
N SER A 80 -9.76 9.40 23.48
CA SER A 80 -9.93 10.50 24.43
C SER A 80 -8.66 10.74 25.25
N GLN A 81 -7.97 9.67 25.68
CA GLN A 81 -6.66 9.78 26.31
C GLN A 81 -5.61 10.37 25.37
N ALA A 82 -5.60 9.96 24.10
CA ALA A 82 -4.69 10.52 23.10
C ALA A 82 -5.01 11.99 22.80
N ILE A 83 -6.29 12.36 22.71
CA ILE A 83 -6.76 13.73 22.51
C ILE A 83 -6.37 14.61 23.70
N SER A 84 -6.59 14.13 24.93
CA SER A 84 -6.15 14.82 26.15
C SER A 84 -4.64 15.05 26.15
N TYR A 85 -3.86 14.02 25.80
CA TYR A 85 -2.41 14.14 25.68
C TYR A 85 -1.98 15.15 24.61
N LEU A 86 -2.62 15.15 23.44
CA LEU A 86 -2.34 16.09 22.34
C LEU A 86 -2.71 17.54 22.72
N ASN A 87 -3.79 17.74 23.47
CA ASN A 87 -4.18 19.06 23.95
C ASN A 87 -3.13 19.62 24.94
N THR A 88 -2.59 18.78 25.83
CA THR A 88 -1.53 19.21 26.76
C THR A 88 -0.16 19.36 26.10
N HIS A 89 0.07 18.70 24.96
CA HIS A 89 1.34 18.71 24.24
C HIS A 89 1.15 19.03 22.75
N ILE A 90 0.81 20.30 22.46
CA ILE A 90 0.52 20.79 21.10
C ILE A 90 1.71 20.56 20.15
N GLU A 91 2.95 20.55 20.66
CA GLU A 91 4.16 20.26 19.87
C GLU A 91 4.12 18.88 19.20
N VAL A 92 3.52 17.89 19.85
CA VAL A 92 3.37 16.53 19.32
C VAL A 92 2.46 16.53 18.09
N LEU A 93 1.46 17.41 18.05
CA LEU A 93 0.56 17.56 16.91
C LEU A 93 1.31 18.11 15.67
N TRP A 94 2.15 19.13 15.88
CA TRP A 94 3.03 19.67 14.83
C TRP A 94 4.08 18.66 14.37
N SER A 95 4.69 17.95 15.32
CA SER A 95 5.63 16.86 15.06
C SER A 95 5.02 15.75 14.20
N LEU A 96 3.77 15.34 14.51
CA LEU A 96 3.03 14.36 13.73
C LEU A 96 2.74 14.85 12.30
N LEU A 97 2.36 16.12 12.14
CA LEU A 97 2.15 16.72 10.82
C LEU A 97 3.44 16.70 9.98
N PHE A 98 4.56 17.15 10.55
CA PHE A 98 5.85 17.14 9.86
C PHE A 98 6.33 15.73 9.53
N PHE A 99 6.10 14.77 10.42
CA PHE A 99 6.40 13.36 10.17
C PHE A 99 5.61 12.83 8.96
N ILE A 100 4.31 13.14 8.85
CA ILE A 100 3.49 12.76 7.69
C ILE A 100 4.01 13.41 6.40
N ILE A 101 4.36 14.69 6.43
CA ILE A 101 4.91 15.41 5.26
C ILE A 101 6.23 14.77 4.81
N PHE A 102 7.12 14.41 5.73
CA PHE A 102 8.37 13.74 5.41
C PHE A 102 8.15 12.33 4.84
N LEU A 103 7.22 11.57 5.40
CA LEU A 103 6.86 10.27 4.86
C LEU A 103 6.32 10.40 3.42
N PHE A 104 5.45 11.39 3.17
CA PHE A 104 4.94 11.67 1.83
C PHE A 104 6.06 12.09 0.86
N SER A 105 7.02 12.90 1.31
CA SER A 105 8.20 13.28 0.51
C SER A 105 9.05 12.07 0.10
N VAL A 106 9.28 11.13 1.03
CA VAL A 106 10.00 9.88 0.74
C VAL A 106 9.23 9.04 -0.28
N LEU A 107 7.91 8.91 -0.13
CA LEU A 107 7.07 8.18 -1.09
C LEU A 107 7.07 8.81 -2.48
N SER A 108 6.95 10.14 -2.57
CA SER A 108 7.08 10.89 -3.83
C SER A 108 8.45 10.68 -4.47
N GLY A 109 9.52 10.70 -3.67
CA GLY A 109 10.87 10.40 -4.13
C GLY A 109 11.02 8.99 -4.73
N ILE A 110 10.45 7.97 -4.08
CA ILE A 110 10.43 6.59 -4.58
C ILE A 110 9.63 6.48 -5.89
N SER A 111 8.45 7.11 -5.93
CA SER A 111 7.59 7.21 -7.12
C SER A 111 8.36 7.80 -8.31
N SER A 112 8.98 8.96 -8.09
CA SER A 112 9.75 9.69 -9.10
C SER A 112 10.94 8.85 -9.64
N SER A 113 11.61 8.09 -8.78
CA SER A 113 12.65 7.16 -9.19
C SER A 113 12.13 6.02 -10.08
N LYS A 114 11.00 5.41 -9.72
CA LYS A 114 10.36 4.35 -10.53
C LYS A 114 9.91 4.89 -11.88
N TRP A 115 9.34 6.09 -11.89
CA TRP A 115 8.93 6.79 -13.11
C TRP A 115 10.09 6.97 -14.07
N GLN A 116 11.21 7.50 -13.58
CA GLN A 116 12.42 7.74 -14.37
C GLN A 116 13.02 6.44 -14.93
N LEU A 117 13.03 5.35 -14.16
CA LEU A 117 13.55 4.04 -14.60
C LEU A 117 12.80 3.45 -15.79
N HIS A 118 11.49 3.70 -15.88
CA HIS A 118 10.63 3.15 -16.92
C HIS A 118 10.26 4.17 -18.02
N SER A 119 10.79 5.39 -17.96
CA SER A 119 10.53 6.44 -18.94
C SER A 119 11.47 6.35 -20.15
N MET A 120 10.93 6.45 -21.37
CA MET A 120 11.72 6.70 -22.59
C MET A 120 12.12 8.17 -22.75
N ASP A 121 11.64 9.05 -21.86
CA ASP A 121 11.86 10.49 -21.94
C ASP A 121 13.33 10.88 -21.73
N HIS A 122 14.11 10.05 -21.02
CA HIS A 122 15.53 10.29 -20.83
C HIS A 122 16.27 10.21 -22.17
N GLU A 123 15.99 9.18 -22.98
CA GLU A 123 16.55 9.02 -24.33
C GLU A 123 16.11 10.18 -25.23
N TRP A 124 14.83 10.57 -25.13
CA TRP A 124 14.31 11.70 -25.90
C TRP A 124 15.03 13.02 -25.56
N LEU A 125 15.25 13.31 -24.27
CA LEU A 125 15.96 14.50 -23.81
C LEU A 125 17.44 14.49 -24.22
N GLU A 126 18.08 13.32 -24.18
CA GLU A 126 19.47 13.15 -24.63
C GLU A 126 19.60 13.37 -26.14
N ILE A 127 18.71 12.77 -26.94
CA ILE A 127 18.77 12.81 -28.41
C ILE A 127 18.32 14.17 -28.96
N HIS A 128 17.18 14.69 -28.52
CA HIS A 128 16.55 15.86 -29.13
C HIS A 128 16.92 17.17 -28.43
N ALA A 129 17.04 17.17 -27.11
CA ALA A 129 17.40 18.37 -26.35
C ALA A 129 18.91 18.47 -26.09
N LYS A 130 19.71 17.46 -26.48
CA LYS A 130 21.17 17.38 -26.28
C LYS A 130 21.60 17.62 -24.83
N VAL A 131 20.75 17.23 -23.89
CA VAL A 131 20.99 17.36 -22.45
C VAL A 131 21.90 16.21 -22.00
N LYS A 132 22.90 16.46 -21.15
CA LYS A 132 23.74 15.38 -20.60
C LYS A 132 22.87 14.39 -19.82
N SER A 133 23.21 13.10 -19.86
CA SER A 133 22.41 12.03 -19.22
C SER A 133 22.10 12.26 -17.73
N GLN A 134 23.05 12.82 -16.97
CA GLN A 134 22.83 13.13 -15.55
C GLN A 134 21.81 14.26 -15.37
N THR A 135 21.91 15.32 -16.17
CA THR A 135 20.97 16.45 -16.14
C THR A 135 19.58 16.05 -16.65
N ALA A 136 19.49 15.16 -17.66
CA ALA A 136 18.21 14.65 -18.15
C ALA A 136 17.46 13.85 -17.07
N ARG A 137 18.19 13.00 -16.32
CA ARG A 137 17.64 12.27 -15.17
C ARG A 137 17.16 13.18 -14.06
N LEU A 138 17.94 14.21 -13.73
CA LEU A 138 17.55 15.20 -12.71
C LEU A 138 16.28 15.98 -13.11
N PHE A 139 16.13 16.33 -14.39
CA PHE A 139 14.90 16.95 -14.89
C PHE A 139 13.68 16.04 -14.78
N LEU A 140 13.84 14.73 -15.04
CA LEU A 140 12.76 13.77 -14.86
C LEU A 140 12.37 13.62 -13.38
N TYR A 141 13.34 13.60 -12.47
CA TYR A 141 13.04 13.54 -11.05
C TYR A 141 12.29 14.78 -10.58
N LEU A 142 12.76 15.97 -10.98
CA LEU A 142 12.10 17.23 -10.67
C LEU A 142 10.70 17.31 -11.26
N GLU A 143 10.49 16.89 -12.51
CA GLU A 143 9.17 16.92 -13.14
C GLU A 143 8.16 16.05 -12.38
N ALA A 144 8.56 14.84 -11.96
CA ALA A 144 7.70 13.97 -11.17
C ALA A 144 7.46 14.49 -9.75
N ILE A 145 8.48 15.02 -9.06
CA ILE A 145 8.31 15.58 -7.71
C ILE A 145 7.43 16.84 -7.75
N VAL A 146 7.64 17.73 -8.74
CA VAL A 146 6.82 18.94 -8.92
C VAL A 146 5.37 18.57 -9.26
N TRP A 147 5.15 17.46 -9.94
CA TRP A 147 3.80 16.95 -10.16
C TRP A 147 3.09 16.61 -8.83
N ASP A 148 3.80 15.98 -7.90
CA ASP A 148 3.28 15.59 -6.58
C ASP A 148 3.12 16.79 -5.62
N VAL A 149 3.79 17.92 -5.90
CA VAL A 149 3.62 19.17 -5.13
C VAL A 149 2.17 19.65 -5.16
N LYS A 150 1.38 19.34 -6.20
CA LYS A 150 -0.04 19.71 -6.23
C LYS A 150 -0.80 19.14 -5.02
N ASP A 151 -0.52 17.89 -4.65
CA ASP A 151 -1.23 17.21 -3.56
C ASP A 151 -0.77 17.79 -2.22
N TYR A 152 0.49 18.20 -2.13
CA TYR A 152 1.01 18.95 -0.99
C TYR A 152 0.32 20.32 -0.84
N VAL A 153 0.20 21.09 -1.91
CA VAL A 153 -0.43 22.43 -1.90
C VAL A 153 -1.92 22.32 -1.58
N PHE A 154 -2.63 21.36 -2.15
CA PHE A 154 -4.07 21.24 -1.98
C PHE A 154 -4.50 20.45 -0.73
N SER A 155 -3.59 19.70 -0.09
CA SER A 155 -3.92 18.89 1.10
C SER A 155 -3.20 19.33 2.37
N TYR A 156 -1.88 19.54 2.35
CA TYR A 156 -1.11 19.84 3.56
C TYR A 156 -1.09 21.33 3.91
N VAL A 157 -1.03 22.23 2.93
CA VAL A 157 -1.10 23.68 3.19
C VAL A 157 -2.39 24.08 3.91
N PRO A 158 -3.59 23.61 3.51
CA PRO A 158 -4.82 23.80 4.29
C PRO A 158 -4.71 23.37 5.76
N ILE A 159 -4.08 22.22 6.01
CA ILE A 159 -3.93 21.66 7.35
C ILE A 159 -2.97 22.51 8.19
N ILE A 160 -1.85 22.96 7.60
CA ILE A 160 -0.90 23.88 8.25
C ILE A 160 -1.61 25.19 8.63
N ILE A 161 -2.41 25.77 7.71
CA ILE A 161 -3.16 27.00 7.98
C ILE A 161 -4.22 26.78 9.07
N ALA A 162 -4.95 25.66 9.02
CA ALA A 162 -5.96 25.34 10.03
C ALA A 162 -5.34 25.20 11.43
N LEU A 163 -4.21 24.50 11.54
CA LEU A 163 -3.47 24.35 12.79
C LEU A 163 -2.90 25.68 13.29
N SER A 164 -2.30 26.48 12.40
CA SER A 164 -1.72 27.76 12.78
C SER A 164 -2.77 28.76 13.28
N LEU A 165 -3.99 28.71 12.73
CA LEU A 165 -5.13 29.49 13.22
C LEU A 165 -5.64 29.03 14.58
N LEU A 166 -5.42 27.76 14.96
CA LEU A 166 -5.84 27.22 16.26
C LEU A 166 -4.76 27.41 17.34
N THR A 167 -3.50 27.51 16.96
CA THR A 167 -2.37 27.74 17.87
C THR A 167 -1.90 29.20 17.88
N ASP A 168 -2.72 30.12 17.36
CA ASP A 168 -2.50 31.57 17.33
C ASP A 168 -1.13 32.00 16.76
N MET A 169 -0.65 31.33 15.70
CA MET A 169 0.62 31.70 15.07
C MET A 169 0.49 32.93 14.16
N ASN A 170 1.52 33.77 14.17
CA ASN A 170 1.63 34.92 13.27
C ASN A 170 1.64 34.49 11.79
N MET A 171 0.90 35.22 10.95
CA MET A 171 0.80 34.95 9.50
C MET A 171 2.16 34.87 8.78
N VAL A 172 3.13 35.69 9.18
CA VAL A 172 4.50 35.64 8.64
C VAL A 172 5.18 34.31 8.98
N GLY A 173 4.96 33.80 10.19
CA GLY A 173 5.43 32.48 10.61
C GLY A 173 4.79 31.35 9.80
N VAL A 174 3.48 31.43 9.54
CA VAL A 174 2.76 30.44 8.70
C VAL A 174 3.34 30.38 7.29
N VAL A 175 3.52 31.54 6.65
CA VAL A 175 4.14 31.61 5.32
C VAL A 175 5.56 31.05 5.34
N GLY A 176 6.34 31.38 6.37
CA GLY A 176 7.69 30.83 6.58
C GLY A 176 7.71 29.31 6.68
N ILE A 177 6.81 28.71 7.48
CA ILE A 177 6.68 27.26 7.67
C ILE A 177 6.27 26.57 6.36
N VAL A 178 5.31 27.13 5.62
CA VAL A 178 4.88 26.57 4.33
C VAL A 178 6.05 26.56 3.33
N ILE A 179 6.80 27.66 3.23
CA ILE A 179 7.97 27.73 2.33
C ILE A 179 9.05 26.73 2.77
N LEU A 180 9.36 26.67 4.08
CA LEU A 180 10.38 25.76 4.62
C LEU A 180 10.00 24.30 4.39
N THR A 181 8.77 23.91 4.71
CA THR A 181 8.30 22.52 4.54
C THR A 181 8.18 22.13 3.08
N LEU A 182 7.80 23.05 2.19
CA LEU A 182 7.84 22.82 0.73
C LEU A 182 9.28 22.60 0.24
N PHE A 183 10.23 23.41 0.69
CA PHE A 183 11.64 23.25 0.34
C PHE A 183 12.20 21.91 0.81
N LEU A 184 11.89 21.52 2.05
CA LEU A 184 12.28 20.21 2.60
C LEU A 184 11.60 19.06 1.86
N PHE A 185 10.32 19.20 1.49
CA PHE A 185 9.58 18.22 0.71
C PHE A 185 10.25 17.94 -0.63
N ILE A 186 10.65 18.99 -1.37
CA ILE A 186 11.35 18.83 -2.66
C ILE A 186 12.75 18.24 -2.45
N SER A 187 13.49 18.71 -1.45
CA SER A 187 14.87 18.28 -1.18
C SER A 187 14.95 16.82 -0.75
N ILE A 188 14.13 16.41 0.21
CA ILE A 188 14.04 15.02 0.68
C ILE A 188 13.54 14.12 -0.45
N GLY A 189 12.58 14.59 -1.26
CA GLY A 189 12.09 13.87 -2.43
C GLY A 189 13.21 13.58 -3.43
N LEU A 190 14.00 14.60 -3.78
CA LEU A 190 15.13 14.47 -4.71
C LEU A 190 16.22 13.53 -4.19
N VAL A 191 16.63 13.71 -2.93
CA VAL A 191 17.60 12.83 -2.27
C VAL A 191 17.10 11.38 -2.30
N THR A 192 15.85 11.17 -1.93
CA THR A 192 15.22 9.84 -1.95
C THR A 192 15.16 9.26 -3.37
N SER A 193 14.82 10.05 -4.39
CA SER A 193 14.80 9.58 -5.79
C SER A 193 16.17 9.10 -6.27
N VAL A 194 17.22 9.87 -5.98
CA VAL A 194 18.60 9.53 -6.36
C VAL A 194 19.05 8.27 -5.62
N LEU A 195 18.80 8.18 -4.31
CA LEU A 195 19.12 7.01 -3.49
C LEU A 195 18.40 5.76 -3.99
N HIS A 196 17.10 5.84 -4.19
CA HIS A 196 16.27 4.73 -4.64
C HIS A 196 16.69 4.27 -6.05
N TYR A 197 17.01 5.20 -6.96
CA TYR A 197 17.54 4.86 -8.28
C TYR A 197 18.88 4.12 -8.20
N HIS A 198 19.81 4.60 -7.39
CA HIS A 198 21.10 3.94 -7.22
C HIS A 198 20.93 2.55 -6.59
N TYR A 199 20.08 2.45 -5.58
CA TYR A 199 19.71 1.19 -4.94
C TYR A 199 19.13 0.17 -5.94
N LEU A 200 18.19 0.59 -6.80
CA LEU A 200 17.59 -0.29 -7.82
C LEU A 200 18.60 -0.66 -8.92
N SER A 201 19.29 0.32 -9.49
CA SER A 201 20.23 0.09 -10.59
C SER A 201 21.43 -0.78 -10.18
N SER A 202 21.84 -0.77 -8.91
CA SER A 202 22.92 -1.63 -8.39
C SER A 202 22.55 -3.12 -8.35
N GLN A 203 21.27 -3.48 -8.45
CA GLN A 203 20.81 -4.88 -8.38
C GLN A 203 21.21 -5.73 -9.57
N ARG A 204 21.68 -5.11 -10.66
CA ARG A 204 22.24 -5.83 -11.81
C ARG A 204 23.54 -6.54 -11.47
N THR A 205 24.14 -6.29 -10.30
CA THR A 205 25.28 -7.06 -9.81
C THR A 205 24.82 -8.18 -8.86
N ARG A 206 25.51 -9.32 -8.94
CA ARG A 206 25.19 -10.52 -8.15
C ARG A 206 25.18 -10.24 -6.64
N LEU A 207 26.20 -9.54 -6.13
CA LEU A 207 26.34 -9.27 -4.70
C LEU A 207 25.20 -8.39 -4.17
N HIS A 208 24.86 -7.30 -4.86
CA HIS A 208 23.78 -6.41 -4.43
C HIS A 208 22.40 -7.08 -4.53
N PHE A 209 22.18 -7.94 -5.53
CA PHE A 209 20.95 -8.73 -5.62
C PHE A 209 20.75 -9.63 -4.39
N TYR A 210 21.75 -10.44 -4.03
CA TYR A 210 21.65 -11.33 -2.86
C TYR A 210 21.61 -10.56 -1.55
N PHE A 211 22.36 -9.46 -1.43
CA PHE A 211 22.28 -8.58 -0.26
C PHE A 211 20.87 -8.00 -0.08
N ARG A 212 20.23 -7.54 -1.15
CA ARG A 212 18.84 -7.08 -1.13
C ARG A 212 17.88 -8.18 -0.71
N LEU A 213 18.02 -9.39 -1.26
CA LEU A 213 17.17 -10.53 -0.89
C LEU A 213 17.33 -10.84 0.61
N PHE A 214 18.57 -10.95 1.09
CA PHE A 214 18.87 -11.22 2.49
C PHE A 214 18.29 -10.16 3.43
N PHE A 215 18.55 -8.88 3.15
CA PHE A 215 18.06 -7.78 3.99
C PHE A 215 16.52 -7.70 3.99
N ASN A 216 15.88 -7.96 2.85
CA ASN A 216 14.43 -8.04 2.75
C ASN A 216 13.84 -9.16 3.60
N LEU A 217 14.47 -10.34 3.62
CA LEU A 217 14.06 -11.45 4.47
C LEU A 217 14.30 -11.13 5.95
N LEU A 218 15.44 -10.53 6.29
CA LEU A 218 15.77 -10.14 7.66
C LEU A 218 14.75 -9.15 8.24
N ILE A 219 14.38 -8.10 7.50
CA ILE A 219 13.34 -7.16 7.95
C ILE A 219 12.02 -7.88 8.19
N ARG A 220 11.62 -8.79 7.29
CA ARG A 220 10.37 -9.55 7.44
C ARG A 220 10.42 -10.43 8.70
N MET A 221 11.52 -11.10 8.96
CA MET A 221 11.71 -11.89 10.19
C MET A 221 11.60 -11.03 11.45
N VAL A 222 12.19 -9.82 11.44
CA VAL A 222 12.04 -8.86 12.54
C VAL A 222 10.58 -8.47 12.73
N ILE A 223 9.86 -8.15 11.65
CA ILE A 223 8.43 -7.78 11.70
C ILE A 223 7.57 -8.92 12.26
N VAL A 224 7.75 -10.16 11.79
CA VAL A 224 7.02 -11.32 12.33
C VAL A 224 7.28 -11.46 13.82
N THR A 225 8.54 -11.32 14.23
CA THR A 225 8.96 -11.48 15.63
C THR A 225 8.35 -10.40 16.51
N LEU A 226 8.41 -9.13 16.09
CA LEU A 226 7.80 -8.02 16.79
C LEU A 226 6.28 -8.18 16.90
N ALA A 227 5.63 -8.58 15.80
CA ALA A 227 4.20 -8.86 15.78
C ALA A 227 3.83 -10.01 16.72
N PHE A 228 4.65 -11.07 16.77
CA PHE A 228 4.44 -12.20 17.66
C PHE A 228 4.50 -11.78 19.14
N PHE A 229 5.52 -11.00 19.52
CA PHE A 229 5.62 -10.49 20.90
C PHE A 229 4.51 -9.49 21.24
N GLY A 230 4.15 -8.60 20.29
CA GLY A 230 3.02 -7.69 20.46
C GLY A 230 1.69 -8.45 20.67
N GLY A 231 1.47 -9.51 19.87
CA GLY A 231 0.32 -10.40 20.05
C GLY A 231 0.31 -11.07 21.43
N LYS A 232 1.48 -11.48 21.94
CA LYS A 232 1.60 -12.15 23.24
C LYS A 232 1.23 -11.24 24.40
N ILE A 233 1.54 -9.95 24.31
CA ILE A 233 1.14 -8.92 25.28
C ILE A 233 -0.38 -8.72 25.24
N LEU A 234 -0.99 -8.79 24.07
CA LEU A 234 -2.44 -8.59 23.87
C LEU A 234 -3.29 -9.84 24.21
N THR A 235 -2.74 -11.05 24.09
CA THR A 235 -3.49 -12.30 24.30
C THR A 235 -4.24 -12.38 25.65
N PRO A 236 -3.65 -12.04 26.81
CA PRO A 236 -4.35 -12.14 28.10
C PRO A 236 -5.62 -11.28 28.15
N TRP A 237 -5.55 -10.08 27.58
CA TRP A 237 -6.69 -9.17 27.48
C TRP A 237 -7.75 -9.69 26.49
N ILE A 238 -7.33 -10.20 25.33
CA ILE A 238 -8.27 -10.79 24.37
C ILE A 238 -8.98 -12.00 24.99
N LYS A 239 -8.25 -12.83 25.75
CA LYS A 239 -8.79 -14.01 26.43
C LYS A 239 -9.83 -13.68 27.49
N SER A 240 -9.68 -12.56 28.19
CA SER A 240 -10.64 -12.10 29.20
C SER A 240 -11.88 -11.42 28.62
N PHE A 241 -12.05 -11.44 27.29
CA PHE A 241 -13.23 -10.88 26.64
C PHE A 241 -14.52 -11.47 27.25
N PRO A 242 -15.43 -10.63 27.76
CA PRO A 242 -16.68 -11.10 28.36
C PRO A 242 -17.59 -11.63 27.26
N LEU A 243 -17.49 -12.94 27.00
CA LEU A 243 -18.34 -13.64 26.04
C LEU A 243 -19.79 -13.62 26.53
N THR A 244 -20.67 -13.18 25.64
CA THR A 244 -22.05 -12.83 25.94
C THR A 244 -22.94 -14.07 26.01
N SER A 245 -23.39 -14.42 27.22
CA SER A 245 -24.61 -15.21 27.41
C SER A 245 -25.66 -14.32 28.06
N ASN A 246 -26.52 -13.71 27.23
CA ASN A 246 -27.77 -12.98 27.51
C ASN A 246 -27.85 -11.89 28.61
N ASP A 247 -26.90 -11.79 29.54
CA ASP A 247 -26.80 -10.74 30.56
C ASP A 247 -25.39 -10.15 30.54
N VAL A 248 -25.22 -9.06 29.79
CA VAL A 248 -23.97 -8.30 29.79
C VAL A 248 -23.88 -7.54 31.11
N ASP A 249 -23.02 -8.00 32.01
CA ASP A 249 -22.58 -7.20 33.14
C ASP A 249 -21.78 -6.00 32.60
N VAL A 250 -22.48 -4.88 32.46
CA VAL A 250 -21.95 -3.63 31.90
C VAL A 250 -20.69 -3.19 32.66
N ALA A 251 -20.61 -3.47 33.97
CA ALA A 251 -19.42 -3.15 34.76
C ALA A 251 -18.22 -3.99 34.33
N LYS A 252 -18.38 -5.32 34.20
CA LYS A 252 -17.30 -6.19 33.70
C LYS A 252 -16.88 -5.86 32.27
N TYR A 253 -17.82 -5.48 31.42
CA TYR A 253 -17.50 -5.02 30.07
C TYR A 253 -16.65 -3.74 30.12
N ASN A 254 -17.06 -2.74 30.90
CA ASN A 254 -16.31 -1.49 31.05
C ASN A 254 -14.93 -1.69 31.69
N ASP A 255 -14.80 -2.62 32.63
CA ASP A 255 -13.50 -3.00 33.22
C ASP A 255 -12.59 -3.69 32.18
N TRP A 256 -13.15 -4.54 31.33
CA TRP A 256 -12.41 -5.13 30.21
C TRP A 256 -11.99 -4.08 29.19
N LEU A 257 -12.84 -3.07 28.93
CA LEU A 257 -12.51 -1.94 28.04
C LEU A 257 -11.35 -1.09 28.61
N SER A 258 -11.36 -0.78 29.90
CA SER A 258 -10.33 0.04 30.55
C SER A 258 -8.98 -0.69 30.57
N GLN A 259 -8.96 -1.97 30.93
CA GLN A 259 -7.78 -2.83 30.84
C GLN A 259 -7.23 -2.87 29.41
N GLY A 260 -8.11 -2.96 28.41
CA GLY A 260 -7.71 -2.94 27.00
C GLY A 260 -7.02 -1.63 26.61
N ALA A 261 -7.55 -0.50 27.05
CA ALA A 261 -6.94 0.80 26.79
C ALA A 261 -5.54 0.91 27.41
N GLU A 262 -5.34 0.39 28.63
CA GLU A 262 -4.03 0.35 29.28
C GLU A 262 -3.04 -0.56 28.55
N VAL A 263 -3.44 -1.77 28.17
CA VAL A 263 -2.56 -2.70 27.42
C VAL A 263 -2.14 -2.11 26.07
N VAL A 264 -3.07 -1.45 25.35
CA VAL A 264 -2.77 -0.76 24.10
C VAL A 264 -1.82 0.42 24.34
N LYS A 265 -2.03 1.20 25.40
CA LYS A 265 -1.13 2.30 25.79
C LYS A 265 0.27 1.78 26.09
N ASP A 266 0.41 0.70 26.84
CA ASP A 266 1.71 0.10 27.17
C ASP A 266 2.43 -0.39 25.91
N LEU A 267 1.70 -1.01 24.98
CA LEU A 267 2.23 -1.43 23.68
C LEU A 267 2.74 -0.24 22.85
N LEU A 268 2.06 0.91 22.91
CA LEU A 268 2.39 2.11 22.14
C LEU A 268 3.38 3.04 22.86
N THR A 269 3.61 2.88 24.17
CA THR A 269 4.49 3.73 24.96
C THR A 269 5.90 3.86 24.36
N PRO A 270 6.54 2.78 23.85
CA PRO A 270 7.85 2.90 23.18
C PRO A 270 7.83 3.81 21.95
N LEU A 271 6.72 3.90 21.22
CA LEU A 271 6.59 4.78 20.05
C LEU A 271 6.55 6.26 20.44
N THR A 272 6.17 6.60 21.66
CA THR A 272 6.19 8.00 22.14
C THR A 272 7.61 8.58 22.13
N VAL A 273 8.65 7.73 22.21
CA VAL A 273 10.04 8.16 22.07
C VAL A 273 10.30 8.80 20.71
N ILE A 274 9.67 8.30 19.63
CA ILE A 274 9.84 8.83 18.26
C ILE A 274 9.33 10.27 18.15
N PHE A 275 8.32 10.64 18.93
CA PHE A 275 7.71 11.97 18.91
C PHE A 275 8.23 12.91 20.01
N LYS A 276 9.12 12.42 20.87
CA LYS A 276 9.73 13.21 21.96
C LYS A 276 11.22 13.45 21.78
N TYR A 277 11.91 12.60 21.01
CA TYR A 277 13.37 12.68 20.92
C TYR A 277 13.80 13.79 19.94
N PRO A 278 14.52 14.83 20.41
CA PRO A 278 14.75 16.07 19.63
C PRO A 278 15.66 15.88 18.41
N ILE A 279 16.41 14.77 18.33
CA ILE A 279 17.30 14.47 17.19
C ILE A 279 16.52 14.21 15.90
N PHE A 280 15.25 13.78 15.99
CA PHE A 280 14.48 13.51 14.79
C PHE A 280 14.04 14.81 14.08
N PRO A 281 14.16 14.90 12.75
CA PRO A 281 13.88 16.13 12.00
C PRO A 281 12.47 16.70 12.20
N HIS A 282 11.46 15.84 12.39
CA HIS A 282 10.06 16.27 12.57
C HIS A 282 9.82 16.89 13.96
N ASN A 283 10.52 16.40 14.98
CA ASN A 283 10.50 16.99 16.32
C ASN A 283 11.29 18.30 16.37
N PHE A 284 12.44 18.36 15.68
CA PHE A 284 13.22 19.59 15.57
C PHE A 284 12.44 20.73 14.90
N LEU A 285 11.68 20.43 13.83
CA LEU A 285 10.81 21.42 13.22
C LEU A 285 9.68 21.86 14.15
N ALA A 286 9.12 20.95 14.93
CA ALA A 286 8.09 21.29 15.92
C ALA A 286 8.65 22.19 17.02
N SER A 287 9.81 21.86 17.60
CA SER A 287 10.44 22.67 18.64
C SER A 287 10.90 24.05 18.15
N LEU A 288 11.22 24.20 16.86
CA LEU A 288 11.49 25.50 16.23
C LEU A 288 10.28 26.44 16.27
N LEU A 289 9.05 25.91 16.36
CA LEU A 289 7.84 26.73 16.43
C LEU A 289 7.55 27.26 17.84
N PHE A 290 8.09 26.62 18.87
CA PHE A 290 7.84 26.91 20.29
C PHE A 290 9.08 27.45 21.03
N ASP A 291 10.11 27.87 20.29
CA ASP A 291 11.36 28.46 20.81
C ASP A 291 12.13 27.58 21.83
N GLU A 292 11.90 26.26 21.84
CA GLU A 292 12.57 25.32 22.76
C GLU A 292 13.92 24.78 22.23
N VAL A 293 14.41 25.31 21.10
CA VAL A 293 15.55 24.73 20.38
C VAL A 293 16.87 25.00 21.11
N ARG A 294 17.51 23.93 21.61
CA ARG A 294 18.91 23.99 22.05
C ARG A 294 19.81 23.97 20.82
N ILE A 295 20.81 24.84 20.78
CA ILE A 295 21.84 24.91 19.71
C ILE A 295 22.45 23.53 19.43
N PHE A 296 22.62 22.72 20.48
CA PHE A 296 23.10 21.33 20.41
C PHE A 296 22.25 20.44 19.49
N ASP A 297 20.91 20.56 19.54
CA ASP A 297 20.00 19.73 18.75
C ASP A 297 20.10 20.06 17.26
N GLY A 298 20.26 21.36 16.93
CA GLY A 298 20.51 21.82 15.56
C GLY A 298 21.87 21.33 15.02
N VAL A 299 22.92 21.36 15.85
CA VAL A 299 24.25 20.84 15.48
C VAL A 299 24.20 19.33 15.24
N MET A 300 23.48 18.57 16.07
CA MET A 300 23.30 17.13 15.92
C MET A 300 22.51 16.77 14.65
N LEU A 301 21.48 17.54 14.30
CA LEU A 301 20.73 17.35 13.07
C LEU A 301 21.61 17.63 11.83
N VAL A 302 22.39 18.72 11.85
CA VAL A 302 23.33 19.03 10.78
C VAL A 302 24.40 17.94 10.65
N LEU A 303 24.95 17.45 11.77
CA LEU A 303 25.88 16.31 11.78
C LEU A 303 25.24 15.03 11.21
N ALA A 304 24.00 14.72 11.58
CA ALA A 304 23.27 13.57 11.04
C ALA A 304 23.06 13.70 9.52
N CYS A 305 22.70 14.89 9.04
CA CYS A 305 22.58 15.20 7.62
C CYS A 305 23.94 15.08 6.89
N ILE A 306 25.04 15.55 7.49
CA ILE A 306 26.38 15.44 6.92
C ILE A 306 26.84 13.97 6.87
N VAL A 307 26.61 13.19 7.93
CA VAL A 307 26.94 11.76 7.95
C VAL A 307 26.13 11.00 6.91
N LEU A 308 24.83 11.27 6.81
CA LEU A 308 23.98 10.72 5.75
C LEU A 308 24.51 11.11 4.37
N PHE A 309 24.85 12.38 4.14
CA PHE A 309 25.38 12.87 2.87
C PHE A 309 26.76 12.29 2.52
N ALA A 310 27.66 12.14 3.50
CA ALA A 310 28.97 11.50 3.32
C ALA A 310 28.81 10.00 3.03
N PHE A 311 27.89 9.33 3.71
CA PHE A 311 27.49 7.95 3.41
C PHE A 311 26.89 7.84 2.00
N MET A 312 26.07 8.81 1.57
CA MET A 312 25.56 8.89 0.20
C MET A 312 26.68 9.07 -0.82
N PHE A 313 27.61 10.00 -0.57
CA PHE A 313 28.73 10.29 -1.46
C PHE A 313 29.61 9.05 -1.64
N THR A 314 29.93 8.35 -0.56
CA THR A 314 30.70 7.10 -0.62
C THR A 314 29.96 5.98 -1.35
N ILE A 315 28.65 5.82 -1.19
CA ILE A 315 27.83 4.89 -1.99
C ILE A 315 27.83 5.24 -3.48
N THR A 316 27.74 6.53 -3.83
CA THR A 316 27.77 6.98 -5.23
C THR A 316 29.14 6.77 -5.87
N GLN A 317 30.23 6.96 -5.11
CA GLN A 317 31.62 6.72 -5.54
C GLN A 317 31.96 5.23 -5.70
N LEU A 318 31.26 4.34 -5.00
CA LEU A 318 31.43 2.88 -5.16
C LEU A 318 31.00 2.36 -6.54
N LYS A 319 30.35 3.19 -7.38
CA LYS A 319 30.16 2.90 -8.80
C LYS A 319 31.23 3.56 -9.66
N SER A 320 32.26 2.78 -10.03
CA SER A 320 32.87 2.76 -11.37
C SER A 320 34.28 2.17 -11.32
N LYS A 321 34.40 0.85 -11.20
CA LYS A 321 35.65 0.21 -11.65
C LYS A 321 35.51 -1.20 -12.23
N ASN A 322 34.45 -1.94 -11.90
CA ASN A 322 34.18 -3.21 -12.57
C ASN A 322 32.96 -3.08 -13.47
N ARG A 323 33.17 -3.17 -14.79
CA ARG A 323 32.16 -3.62 -15.75
C ARG A 323 31.82 -5.07 -15.38
N SER A 324 31.04 -5.28 -14.32
CA SER A 324 30.54 -6.61 -13.97
C SER A 324 29.46 -6.98 -14.98
N GLU A 325 29.54 -8.18 -15.53
CA GLU A 325 28.50 -8.81 -16.35
C GLU A 325 27.12 -8.62 -15.70
N ASN A 326 26.13 -8.21 -16.50
CA ASN A 326 24.75 -8.09 -16.02
C ASN A 326 24.28 -9.45 -15.49
N PHE A 327 24.00 -9.53 -14.19
CA PHE A 327 23.55 -10.76 -13.56
C PHE A 327 22.05 -10.96 -13.74
N TYR A 328 21.64 -12.14 -14.21
CA TYR A 328 20.24 -12.55 -14.30
C TYR A 328 19.90 -13.61 -13.24
N PRO A 329 19.16 -13.25 -12.17
CA PRO A 329 18.94 -14.12 -11.01
C PRO A 329 17.83 -15.17 -11.21
N PHE A 330 16.92 -14.98 -12.17
CA PHE A 330 15.69 -15.76 -12.24
C PHE A 330 15.78 -17.01 -13.13
N THR A 331 16.99 -17.49 -13.42
CA THR A 331 17.20 -18.72 -14.22
C THR A 331 16.55 -19.95 -13.61
N ILE A 332 16.54 -20.06 -12.28
CA ILE A 332 15.88 -21.16 -11.56
C ILE A 332 14.36 -21.06 -11.71
N ILE A 333 13.79 -19.86 -11.53
CA ILE A 333 12.36 -19.61 -11.69
C ILE A 333 11.91 -19.93 -13.13
N GLU A 334 12.70 -19.54 -14.14
CA GLU A 334 12.42 -19.88 -15.54
C GLU A 334 12.37 -21.39 -15.80
N LYS A 335 13.18 -22.18 -15.08
CA LYS A 335 13.20 -23.64 -15.16
C LYS A 335 12.04 -24.28 -14.41
N LEU A 336 11.59 -23.67 -13.30
CA LEU A 336 10.50 -24.16 -12.47
C LEU A 336 9.12 -23.98 -13.11
N ILE A 337 8.97 -23.09 -14.10
CA ILE A 337 7.74 -22.96 -14.89
C ILE A 337 7.49 -24.27 -15.67
N PRO A 338 6.53 -25.11 -15.26
CA PRO A 338 6.40 -26.43 -15.85
C PRO A 338 5.84 -26.33 -17.26
N SER A 339 6.49 -26.99 -18.22
CA SER A 339 6.00 -27.10 -19.60
C SER A 339 4.61 -27.73 -19.68
N LYS A 340 4.23 -28.53 -18.68
CA LYS A 340 2.92 -29.17 -18.56
C LYS A 340 1.80 -28.20 -18.15
N ILE A 341 2.10 -27.16 -17.37
CA ILE A 341 1.08 -26.22 -16.85
C ILE A 341 0.63 -25.20 -17.91
N PHE A 342 1.55 -24.73 -18.76
CA PHE A 342 1.26 -23.75 -19.82
C PHE A 342 0.96 -24.38 -21.19
N GLY A 343 0.86 -25.71 -21.25
CA GLY A 343 0.67 -26.49 -22.48
C GLY A 343 1.89 -26.50 -23.41
N LYS A 344 1.85 -27.29 -24.49
CA LYS A 344 2.94 -27.44 -25.49
C LYS A 344 3.26 -26.15 -26.29
N SER A 345 2.56 -25.03 -26.05
CA SER A 345 2.74 -23.79 -26.80
C SER A 345 4.03 -23.08 -26.37
N ASN A 346 5.06 -23.11 -27.21
CA ASN A 346 6.31 -22.36 -27.04
C ASN A 346 6.08 -20.85 -26.85
N TYR A 347 4.99 -20.33 -27.39
CA TYR A 347 4.63 -18.91 -27.33
C TYR A 347 4.38 -18.40 -25.92
N THR A 348 3.45 -19.01 -25.16
CA THR A 348 3.15 -18.58 -23.78
C THR A 348 4.40 -18.66 -22.90
N ARG A 349 5.22 -19.70 -23.06
CA ARG A 349 6.49 -19.85 -22.32
C ARG A 349 7.48 -18.72 -22.64
N MET A 350 7.59 -18.33 -23.91
CA MET A 350 8.43 -17.21 -24.32
C MET A 350 7.95 -15.90 -23.69
N GLN A 351 6.63 -15.71 -23.57
CA GLN A 351 6.06 -14.53 -22.92
C GLN A 351 6.35 -14.46 -21.43
N VAL A 352 6.21 -15.58 -20.71
CA VAL A 352 6.58 -15.60 -19.29
C VAL A 352 8.05 -15.27 -19.11
N LYS A 353 8.93 -15.84 -19.95
CA LYS A 353 10.37 -15.51 -19.92
C LYS A 353 10.62 -14.04 -20.22
N HIS A 354 9.92 -13.46 -21.20
CA HIS A 354 10.05 -12.03 -21.52
C HIS A 354 9.66 -11.16 -20.31
N LEU A 355 8.54 -11.47 -19.66
CA LEU A 355 8.08 -10.76 -18.47
C LEU A 355 9.08 -10.86 -17.30
N LEU A 356 9.65 -12.06 -17.06
CA LEU A 356 10.63 -12.29 -16.00
C LEU A 356 11.98 -11.60 -16.24
N ARG A 357 12.36 -11.43 -17.51
CA ARG A 357 13.59 -10.74 -17.91
C ARG A 357 13.47 -9.23 -17.91
N GLY A 358 12.25 -8.70 -17.77
CA GLY A 358 12.01 -7.26 -17.71
C GLY A 358 12.59 -6.62 -16.44
N ASP A 359 13.12 -5.41 -16.59
CA ASP A 359 13.62 -4.60 -15.47
C ASP A 359 12.55 -4.34 -14.40
N TYR A 360 11.27 -4.25 -14.81
CA TYR A 360 10.14 -4.07 -13.89
C TYR A 360 10.07 -5.18 -12.84
N PHE A 361 10.17 -6.45 -13.27
CA PHE A 361 10.14 -7.59 -12.34
C PHE A 361 11.41 -7.66 -11.50
N LEU A 362 12.58 -7.41 -12.09
CA LEU A 362 13.86 -7.37 -11.36
C LEU A 362 13.86 -6.33 -10.23
N TYR A 363 13.24 -5.17 -10.42
CA TYR A 363 13.21 -4.15 -9.36
C TYR A 363 12.15 -4.42 -8.29
N ARG A 364 11.14 -5.24 -8.58
CA ARG A 364 10.02 -5.54 -7.66
C ARG A 364 9.99 -6.98 -7.13
N PHE A 365 10.96 -7.83 -7.47
CA PHE A 365 10.93 -9.24 -7.04
C PHE A 365 10.79 -9.51 -5.53
N PRO A 366 11.28 -8.66 -4.59
CA PRO A 366 11.14 -8.98 -3.16
C PRO A 366 9.68 -9.03 -2.70
N VAL A 367 8.76 -8.42 -3.46
CA VAL A 367 7.31 -8.52 -3.24
C VAL A 367 6.83 -9.97 -3.18
N LEU A 368 7.46 -10.87 -3.94
CA LEU A 368 7.14 -12.30 -3.91
C LEU A 368 7.45 -12.98 -2.58
N THR A 369 8.29 -12.38 -1.74
CA THR A 369 8.54 -12.85 -0.38
C THR A 369 7.48 -12.36 0.61
N GLY A 370 6.39 -11.76 0.13
CA GLY A 370 5.30 -11.23 0.93
C GLY A 370 5.51 -9.78 1.34
N SER A 371 4.41 -9.07 1.59
CA SER A 371 4.44 -7.70 2.08
C SER A 371 4.72 -7.65 3.58
N PHE A 372 5.08 -6.47 4.09
CA PHE A 372 5.26 -6.28 5.54
C PHE A 372 3.97 -6.56 6.31
N LEU A 373 2.81 -6.18 5.76
CA LEU A 373 1.51 -6.44 6.38
C LEU A 373 1.22 -7.94 6.49
N PHE A 374 1.55 -8.73 5.46
CA PHE A 374 1.39 -10.19 5.49
C PHE A 374 2.16 -10.82 6.67
N TRP A 375 3.43 -10.47 6.82
CA TRP A 375 4.27 -11.01 7.88
C TRP A 375 3.86 -10.52 9.27
N PHE A 376 3.43 -9.27 9.37
CA PHE A 376 2.88 -8.71 10.60
C PHE A 376 1.59 -9.44 11.03
N GLN A 377 0.64 -9.63 10.11
CA GLN A 377 -0.59 -10.36 10.38
C GLN A 377 -0.31 -11.82 10.75
N LEU A 378 0.62 -12.49 10.04
CA LEU A 378 1.00 -13.86 10.36
C LEU A 378 1.56 -13.97 11.79
N GLY A 379 2.48 -13.07 12.17
CA GLY A 379 3.06 -13.05 13.51
C GLY A 379 2.01 -12.84 14.61
N LEU A 380 1.07 -11.90 14.41
CA LEU A 380 -0.05 -11.66 15.32
C LEU A 380 -0.96 -12.88 15.43
N MET A 381 -1.39 -13.45 14.30
CA MET A 381 -2.33 -14.58 14.27
C MET A 381 -1.71 -15.82 14.93
N VAL A 382 -0.45 -16.14 14.62
CA VAL A 382 0.28 -17.23 15.30
C VAL A 382 0.35 -16.98 16.80
N SER A 383 0.66 -15.76 17.23
CA SER A 383 0.74 -15.42 18.65
C SER A 383 -0.58 -15.61 19.39
N PHE A 384 -1.68 -15.08 18.85
CA PHE A 384 -3.00 -15.27 19.43
C PHE A 384 -3.39 -16.74 19.49
N MET A 385 -3.19 -17.48 18.40
CA MET A 385 -3.61 -18.88 18.29
C MET A 385 -2.77 -19.81 19.17
N THR A 386 -1.50 -19.48 19.45
CA THR A 386 -0.69 -20.24 20.42
C THR A 386 -1.06 -19.98 21.88
N GLY A 387 -1.60 -18.79 22.19
CA GLY A 387 -1.96 -18.43 23.57
C GLY A 387 -3.43 -18.70 23.94
N LEU A 388 -4.29 -18.95 22.94
CA LEU A 388 -5.69 -19.32 23.13
C LEU A 388 -5.89 -20.84 23.02
N ASN A 389 -6.80 -21.37 23.81
CA ASN A 389 -7.13 -22.80 23.72
C ASN A 389 -8.16 -23.05 22.59
N PRO A 390 -8.07 -24.16 21.85
CA PRO A 390 -9.07 -24.52 20.82
C PRO A 390 -10.49 -24.75 21.35
N GLY A 391 -10.71 -24.76 22.67
CA GLY A 391 -12.04 -24.82 23.29
C GLY A 391 -12.66 -23.44 23.54
N GLU A 392 -11.89 -22.36 23.44
CA GLU A 392 -12.35 -21.00 23.70
C GLU A 392 -13.00 -20.42 22.44
N LYS A 393 -14.19 -19.83 22.51
CA LYS A 393 -14.87 -19.35 21.29
C LYS A 393 -14.13 -18.23 20.57
N ILE A 394 -13.38 -17.42 21.33
CA ILE A 394 -12.52 -16.34 20.83
C ILE A 394 -11.45 -16.89 19.86
N TYR A 395 -11.01 -18.13 20.05
CA TYR A 395 -10.11 -18.82 19.13
C TYR A 395 -10.69 -18.86 17.70
N TYR A 396 -11.96 -19.24 17.54
CA TYR A 396 -12.61 -19.35 16.24
C TYR A 396 -12.96 -17.97 15.65
N PHE A 397 -13.15 -16.96 16.48
CA PHE A 397 -13.28 -15.57 16.02
C PHE A 397 -11.99 -15.09 15.37
N ILE A 398 -10.84 -15.26 16.02
CA ILE A 398 -9.53 -14.91 15.45
C ILE A 398 -9.24 -15.74 14.20
N LEU A 399 -9.56 -17.04 14.23
CA LEU A 399 -9.43 -17.89 13.06
C LEU A 399 -10.25 -17.38 11.87
N SER A 400 -11.43 -16.81 12.08
CA SER A 400 -12.22 -16.24 10.97
C SER A 400 -11.60 -15.02 10.31
N PHE A 401 -10.87 -14.18 11.05
CA PHE A 401 -10.05 -13.11 10.43
C PHE A 401 -8.93 -13.70 9.58
N TYR A 402 -8.31 -14.79 10.05
CA TYR A 402 -7.29 -15.49 9.28
C TYR A 402 -7.86 -16.11 7.99
N LEU A 403 -9.04 -16.72 8.04
CA LEU A 403 -9.66 -17.37 6.87
C LEU A 403 -9.91 -16.43 5.67
N PHE A 404 -10.23 -15.16 5.93
CA PHE A 404 -10.69 -14.24 4.90
C PHE A 404 -9.84 -12.97 4.77
N PHE A 405 -9.65 -12.20 5.86
CA PHE A 405 -8.91 -10.94 5.80
C PHE A 405 -7.44 -11.16 5.46
N PHE A 406 -6.79 -12.14 6.09
CA PHE A 406 -5.38 -12.45 5.82
C PHE A 406 -5.14 -12.79 4.34
N VAL A 407 -5.99 -13.64 3.76
CA VAL A 407 -5.91 -14.01 2.34
C VAL A 407 -6.08 -12.78 1.46
N TYR A 408 -7.10 -11.96 1.71
CA TYR A 408 -7.37 -10.75 0.93
C TYR A 408 -6.21 -9.74 0.94
N PHE A 409 -5.70 -9.41 2.12
CA PHE A 409 -4.61 -8.42 2.24
C PHE A 409 -3.30 -8.93 1.60
N HIS A 410 -3.04 -10.23 1.69
CA HIS A 410 -1.91 -10.87 0.99
C HIS A 410 -1.98 -10.68 -0.52
N ILE A 411 -3.08 -11.12 -1.15
CA ILE A 411 -3.23 -11.03 -2.60
C ILE A 411 -3.34 -9.60 -3.11
N ALA A 412 -4.02 -8.71 -2.37
CA ALA A 412 -4.21 -7.32 -2.76
C ALA A 412 -2.88 -6.57 -2.76
N SER A 413 -2.04 -6.81 -1.75
CA SER A 413 -0.71 -6.22 -1.68
C SER A 413 0.15 -6.65 -2.87
N ILE A 414 0.24 -7.95 -3.15
CA ILE A 414 1.07 -8.43 -4.26
C ILE A 414 0.54 -7.97 -5.61
N TYR A 415 -0.78 -8.02 -5.83
CA TYR A 415 -1.37 -7.54 -7.07
C TYR A 415 -1.06 -6.05 -7.28
N SER A 416 -1.26 -5.21 -6.26
CA SER A 416 -0.99 -3.77 -6.37
C SER A 416 0.49 -3.45 -6.65
N GLU A 417 1.44 -4.15 -6.03
CA GLU A 417 2.85 -3.86 -6.28
C GLU A 417 3.34 -4.43 -7.63
N LEU A 418 2.66 -5.44 -8.17
CA LEU A 418 3.00 -6.07 -9.45
C LEU A 418 1.89 -5.88 -10.50
N THR A 419 1.13 -4.79 -10.44
CA THR A 419 0.05 -4.48 -11.39
C THR A 419 0.59 -4.48 -12.82
N GLY A 420 1.72 -3.82 -13.06
CA GLY A 420 2.40 -3.80 -14.37
C GLY A 420 2.89 -5.17 -14.87
N PHE A 421 2.92 -6.20 -14.03
CA PHE A 421 3.29 -7.56 -14.42
C PHE A 421 2.05 -8.44 -14.65
N PHE A 422 1.04 -8.33 -13.78
CA PHE A 422 -0.12 -9.22 -13.76
C PHE A 422 -1.36 -8.69 -14.48
N SER A 423 -1.58 -7.38 -14.54
CA SER A 423 -2.76 -6.83 -15.21
C SER A 423 -2.83 -7.25 -16.69
N VAL A 424 -4.04 -7.31 -17.24
CA VAL A 424 -4.26 -7.75 -18.63
C VAL A 424 -3.73 -6.71 -19.62
N ASP A 425 -3.94 -5.44 -19.29
CA ASP A 425 -3.53 -4.28 -20.05
C ASP A 425 -2.03 -3.98 -19.93
N SER A 426 -1.32 -4.58 -18.97
CA SER A 426 0.15 -4.55 -18.85
C SER A 426 0.94 -5.05 -20.07
N GLU A 427 0.27 -5.70 -21.02
CA GLU A 427 0.86 -6.03 -22.32
C GLU A 427 1.01 -4.79 -23.23
N GLY A 428 0.28 -3.71 -22.95
CA GLY A 428 0.25 -2.49 -23.74
C GLY A 428 -0.04 -2.76 -25.22
N LYS A 429 0.69 -2.08 -26.11
CA LYS A 429 0.58 -2.27 -27.57
C LYS A 429 0.96 -3.69 -28.03
N ASN A 430 1.70 -4.46 -27.22
CA ASN A 430 2.06 -5.83 -27.58
C ASN A 430 0.85 -6.76 -27.61
N VAL A 431 -0.30 -6.36 -27.05
CA VAL A 431 -1.58 -7.09 -27.19
C VAL A 431 -1.91 -7.37 -28.66
N ILE A 432 -1.52 -6.49 -29.58
CA ILE A 432 -1.72 -6.65 -31.03
C ILE A 432 -1.02 -7.93 -31.54
N ILE A 433 0.18 -8.22 -31.03
CA ILE A 433 0.94 -9.44 -31.39
C ILE A 433 0.16 -10.69 -30.97
N HIS A 434 -0.52 -10.66 -29.82
CA HIS A 434 -1.36 -11.76 -29.36
C HIS A 434 -2.58 -11.95 -30.27
N LEU A 435 -3.24 -10.86 -30.65
CA LEU A 435 -4.40 -10.91 -31.55
C LEU A 435 -4.01 -11.39 -32.95
N LEU A 436 -2.87 -10.94 -33.49
CA LEU A 436 -2.33 -11.38 -34.77
C LEU A 436 -1.93 -12.88 -34.75
N ALA A 437 -1.52 -13.40 -33.61
CA ALA A 437 -1.25 -14.82 -33.41
C ALA A 437 -2.54 -15.68 -33.26
N GLY A 438 -3.72 -15.09 -33.47
CA GLY A 438 -5.02 -15.77 -33.36
C GLY A 438 -5.49 -15.97 -31.92
N LYS A 439 -4.81 -15.38 -30.93
CA LYS A 439 -5.22 -15.43 -29.52
C LYS A 439 -6.23 -14.35 -29.20
N THR A 440 -6.95 -14.53 -28.11
CA THR A 440 -7.90 -13.53 -27.57
C THR A 440 -7.38 -12.92 -26.28
N VAL A 441 -7.87 -11.73 -25.89
CA VAL A 441 -7.55 -11.10 -24.60
C VAL A 441 -7.93 -12.02 -23.42
N TRP A 442 -8.91 -12.91 -23.59
CA TRP A 442 -9.23 -13.96 -22.61
C TRP A 442 -8.07 -14.93 -22.37
N GLU A 443 -7.29 -15.26 -23.40
CA GLU A 443 -6.10 -16.10 -23.24
C GLU A 443 -4.98 -15.36 -22.53
N VAL A 444 -4.88 -14.04 -22.75
CA VAL A 444 -3.96 -13.16 -22.02
C VAL A 444 -4.26 -13.19 -20.53
N PHE A 445 -5.52 -12.95 -20.17
CA PHE A 445 -5.97 -13.05 -18.79
C PHE A 445 -5.67 -14.41 -18.18
N LYS A 446 -5.97 -15.52 -18.86
CA LYS A 446 -5.76 -16.88 -18.32
C LYS A 446 -4.30 -17.14 -17.95
N TYR A 447 -3.33 -16.77 -18.80
CA TYR A 447 -1.93 -17.01 -18.45
C TYR A 447 -1.44 -16.06 -17.35
N LYS A 448 -1.87 -14.79 -17.36
CA LYS A 448 -1.51 -13.81 -16.32
C LYS A 448 -2.05 -14.23 -14.95
N TYR A 449 -3.30 -14.67 -14.90
CA TYR A 449 -3.94 -15.19 -13.71
C TYR A 449 -3.26 -16.47 -13.20
N LEU A 450 -2.92 -17.40 -14.10
CA LEU A 450 -2.16 -18.60 -13.75
C LEU A 450 -0.76 -18.26 -13.21
N LEU A 451 -0.07 -17.28 -13.80
CA LEU A 451 1.20 -16.79 -13.26
C LEU A 451 1.02 -16.22 -11.86
N PHE A 452 -0.02 -15.41 -11.63
CA PHE A 452 -0.32 -14.87 -10.31
C PHE A 452 -0.45 -15.98 -9.27
N ILE A 453 -1.21 -17.04 -9.56
CA ILE A 453 -1.35 -18.21 -8.67
C ILE A 453 0.00 -18.85 -8.38
N ILE A 454 0.79 -19.16 -9.40
CA ILE A 454 2.10 -19.83 -9.26
C ILE A 454 3.05 -19.03 -8.37
N TYR A 455 3.03 -17.70 -8.48
CA TYR A 455 3.94 -16.82 -7.75
C TYR A 455 3.50 -16.51 -6.31
N THR A 456 2.20 -16.49 -6.04
CA THR A 456 1.67 -15.96 -4.77
C THR A 456 1.08 -17.02 -3.85
N TYR A 457 0.56 -18.12 -4.40
CA TYR A 457 -0.04 -19.21 -3.62
C TYR A 457 0.97 -19.99 -2.76
N PRO A 458 2.22 -20.26 -3.20
CA PRO A 458 3.19 -20.99 -2.36
C PRO A 458 3.47 -20.33 -1.02
N LEU A 459 3.49 -18.98 -0.98
CA LEU A 459 3.72 -18.25 0.27
C LEU A 459 2.52 -18.36 1.22
N LEU A 460 1.30 -18.45 0.70
CA LEU A 460 0.11 -18.71 1.50
C LEU A 460 0.16 -20.10 2.13
N ILE A 461 0.60 -21.13 1.38
CA ILE A 461 0.82 -22.48 1.93
C ILE A 461 1.85 -22.44 3.07
N VAL A 462 2.94 -21.69 2.92
CA VAL A 462 3.93 -21.54 4.01
C VAL A 462 3.28 -20.90 5.24
N ALA A 463 2.45 -19.87 5.07
CA ALA A 463 1.72 -19.28 6.19
C ALA A 463 0.79 -20.30 6.87
N ASP A 464 -0.01 -21.05 6.12
CA ASP A 464 -0.92 -22.06 6.65
C ASP A 464 -0.15 -23.13 7.43
N LEU A 465 0.96 -23.63 6.87
CA LEU A 465 1.84 -24.59 7.55
C LEU A 465 2.41 -24.02 8.85
N THR A 466 2.90 -22.78 8.84
CA THR A 466 3.41 -22.16 10.07
C THR A 466 2.32 -22.04 11.12
N LEU A 467 1.12 -21.58 10.76
CA LEU A 467 0.03 -21.40 11.70
C LEU A 467 -0.46 -22.76 12.27
N ILE A 468 -0.60 -23.78 11.43
CA ILE A 468 -1.01 -25.13 11.83
C ILE A 468 0.02 -25.77 12.77
N ILE A 469 1.31 -25.69 12.43
CA ILE A 469 2.40 -26.32 13.22
C ILE A 469 2.56 -25.62 14.57
N PHE A 470 2.69 -24.30 14.59
CA PHE A 470 2.96 -23.57 15.83
C PHE A 470 1.74 -23.54 16.76
N SER A 471 0.53 -23.44 16.20
CA SER A 471 -0.72 -23.34 16.99
C SER A 471 -1.37 -24.70 17.30
N LYS A 472 -0.77 -25.81 16.85
CA LYS A 472 -1.26 -27.20 17.09
C LYS A 472 -2.74 -27.39 16.73
N ILE A 473 -3.14 -26.88 15.57
CA ILE A 473 -4.52 -26.93 15.08
C ILE A 473 -4.96 -28.38 14.80
N LYS A 474 -6.21 -28.72 15.13
CA LYS A 474 -6.74 -30.08 14.86
C LYS A 474 -6.84 -30.33 13.35
N LEU A 475 -6.70 -31.58 12.94
CA LEU A 475 -6.67 -31.95 11.51
C LEU A 475 -7.92 -31.50 10.74
N VAL A 476 -9.11 -31.60 11.34
CA VAL A 476 -10.38 -31.19 10.69
C VAL A 476 -10.40 -29.69 10.43
N GLU A 477 -10.01 -28.88 11.41
CA GLU A 477 -9.91 -27.43 11.29
C GLU A 477 -8.82 -27.04 10.28
N ALA A 478 -7.67 -27.72 10.30
CA ALA A 478 -6.60 -27.53 9.32
C ALA A 478 -7.08 -27.80 7.88
N ALA A 479 -7.87 -28.86 7.67
CA ALA A 479 -8.45 -29.15 6.36
C ALA A 479 -9.42 -28.05 5.90
N VAL A 480 -10.27 -27.57 6.81
CA VAL A 480 -11.19 -26.44 6.54
C VAL A 480 -10.42 -25.18 6.16
N ILE A 481 -9.37 -24.83 6.92
CA ILE A 481 -8.52 -23.67 6.65
C ILE A 481 -7.94 -23.75 5.24
N VAL A 482 -7.27 -24.87 4.90
CA VAL A 482 -6.60 -25.03 3.60
C VAL A 482 -7.61 -24.96 2.44
N VAL A 483 -8.78 -25.57 2.59
CA VAL A 483 -9.81 -25.56 1.53
C VAL A 483 -10.43 -24.18 1.36
N ILE A 484 -10.82 -23.51 2.46
CA ILE A 484 -11.34 -22.13 2.38
C ILE A 484 -10.28 -21.20 1.81
N HIS A 485 -9.03 -21.25 2.30
CA HIS A 485 -7.93 -20.45 1.79
C HIS A 485 -7.71 -20.65 0.29
N CYS A 486 -7.75 -21.89 -0.19
CA CYS A 486 -7.62 -22.19 -1.62
C CYS A 486 -8.71 -21.49 -2.44
N PHE A 487 -9.99 -21.65 -2.07
CA PHE A 487 -11.08 -21.06 -2.84
C PHE A 487 -11.22 -19.55 -2.64
N SER A 488 -10.97 -19.03 -1.44
CA SER A 488 -10.97 -17.59 -1.17
C SER A 488 -9.83 -16.91 -1.91
N PHE A 489 -8.62 -17.49 -1.91
CA PHE A 489 -7.49 -17.00 -2.67
C PHE A 489 -7.81 -16.91 -4.17
N LEU A 490 -8.34 -17.98 -4.76
CA LEU A 490 -8.71 -17.99 -6.18
C LEU A 490 -9.82 -16.99 -6.47
N PHE A 491 -10.91 -16.98 -5.71
CA PHE A 491 -12.02 -16.08 -5.97
C PHE A 491 -11.63 -14.61 -5.82
N LEU A 492 -11.01 -14.25 -4.69
CA LEU A 492 -10.62 -12.87 -4.42
C LEU A 492 -9.52 -12.38 -5.35
N SER A 493 -8.58 -13.24 -5.75
CA SER A 493 -7.57 -12.86 -6.74
C SER A 493 -8.19 -12.60 -8.10
N ALA A 494 -9.18 -13.40 -8.52
CA ALA A 494 -9.92 -13.15 -9.75
C ALA A 494 -10.65 -11.79 -9.72
N LEU A 495 -11.28 -11.43 -8.58
CA LEU A 495 -11.92 -10.12 -8.40
C LEU A 495 -10.94 -8.94 -8.52
N LEU A 496 -9.68 -9.09 -8.06
CA LEU A 496 -8.68 -8.03 -8.20
C LEU A 496 -8.32 -7.69 -9.65
N PHE A 497 -8.47 -8.65 -10.58
CA PHE A 497 -8.27 -8.40 -12.01
C PHE A 497 -9.43 -7.66 -12.67
N LEU A 498 -10.57 -7.52 -12.00
CA LEU A 498 -11.80 -6.97 -12.57
C LEU A 498 -11.63 -5.59 -13.24
N PRO A 499 -10.86 -4.62 -12.69
CA PRO A 499 -10.60 -3.35 -13.37
C PRO A 499 -10.01 -3.54 -14.77
N SER A 500 -8.98 -4.40 -14.90
CA SER A 500 -8.33 -4.72 -16.18
C SER A 500 -9.19 -5.58 -17.12
N ILE A 501 -10.25 -6.21 -16.61
CA ILE A 501 -11.21 -6.99 -17.42
C ILE A 501 -12.32 -6.10 -17.98
N ILE A 502 -12.82 -5.17 -17.16
CA ILE A 502 -13.95 -4.31 -17.52
C ILE A 502 -13.50 -3.17 -18.45
N SER A 503 -12.38 -2.52 -18.12
CA SER A 503 -11.86 -1.34 -18.82
C SER A 503 -10.35 -1.42 -19.05
N PRO A 504 -9.86 -2.30 -19.94
CA PRO A 504 -8.43 -2.42 -20.21
C PRO A 504 -7.88 -1.20 -20.99
N HIS A 505 -6.75 -0.64 -20.54
CA HIS A 505 -6.05 0.47 -21.21
C HIS A 505 -4.70 0.06 -21.79
N PHE A 506 -4.67 -0.32 -23.07
CA PHE A 506 -3.44 -0.79 -23.72
C PHE A 506 -2.52 0.34 -24.23
N ASN A 507 -2.98 1.59 -24.26
CA ASN A 507 -2.18 2.72 -24.74
C ASN A 507 -1.66 3.57 -23.59
N TYR A 508 -0.54 3.15 -23.01
CA TYR A 508 0.23 3.93 -22.03
C TYR A 508 1.67 4.11 -22.51
N ILE A 509 2.31 5.18 -22.03
CA ILE A 509 3.70 5.53 -22.32
C ILE A 509 4.64 4.88 -21.30
N ASN A 510 4.20 4.82 -20.04
CA ASN A 510 4.93 4.20 -18.94
C ASN A 510 3.99 3.23 -18.20
N ILE A 511 4.51 2.06 -17.84
CA ILE A 511 3.72 1.01 -17.18
C ILE A 511 3.19 1.44 -15.81
N GLU A 512 3.85 2.41 -15.18
CA GLU A 512 3.39 3.02 -13.93
C GLU A 512 2.07 3.82 -14.11
N GLN A 513 1.73 4.23 -15.34
CA GLN A 513 0.47 4.95 -15.63
C GLN A 513 -0.77 4.06 -15.54
N LEU A 514 -0.61 2.73 -15.49
CA LEU A 514 -1.74 1.80 -15.36
C LEU A 514 -2.54 2.06 -14.08
N GLU A 515 -1.88 2.54 -13.02
CA GLU A 515 -2.51 2.86 -11.73
C GLU A 515 -3.12 4.27 -11.69
N ASP A 516 -2.90 5.10 -12.72
CA ASP A 516 -3.37 6.49 -12.77
C ASP A 516 -4.75 6.65 -13.45
N TYR A 517 -5.27 5.58 -14.07
CA TYR A 517 -6.54 5.63 -14.81
C TYR A 517 -7.75 5.69 -13.85
N PRO A 518 -8.54 6.78 -13.86
CA PRO A 518 -9.57 6.98 -12.83
C PRO A 518 -10.75 6.02 -12.90
N ASP A 519 -11.08 5.50 -14.08
CA ASP A 519 -12.12 4.49 -14.26
C ASP A 519 -11.70 3.16 -13.62
N GLN A 520 -10.45 2.73 -13.83
CA GLN A 520 -9.90 1.56 -13.16
C GLN A 520 -9.80 1.77 -11.65
N ASN A 521 -9.36 2.94 -11.20
CA ASN A 521 -9.30 3.28 -9.77
C ASN A 521 -10.69 3.29 -9.11
N SER A 522 -11.71 3.77 -9.82
CA SER A 522 -13.09 3.74 -9.33
C SER A 522 -13.60 2.30 -9.19
N ILE A 523 -13.40 1.46 -10.22
CA ILE A 523 -13.77 0.04 -10.17
C ILE A 523 -13.00 -0.67 -9.05
N GLN A 524 -11.70 -0.43 -8.94
CA GLN A 524 -10.87 -1.01 -7.90
C GLN A 524 -11.35 -0.59 -6.51
N GLY A 525 -11.67 0.70 -6.30
CA GLY A 525 -12.23 1.21 -5.04
C GLY A 525 -13.53 0.52 -4.66
N ILE A 526 -14.47 0.40 -5.61
CA ILE A 526 -15.75 -0.32 -5.41
C ILE A 526 -15.51 -1.78 -5.06
N VAL A 527 -14.63 -2.47 -5.80
CA VAL A 527 -14.31 -3.89 -5.55
C VAL A 527 -13.71 -4.07 -4.16
N ARG A 528 -12.74 -3.24 -3.76
CA ARG A 528 -12.13 -3.29 -2.44
C ARG A 528 -13.16 -3.05 -1.33
N TYR A 529 -14.01 -2.03 -1.50
CA TYR A 529 -15.07 -1.72 -0.55
C TYR A 529 -16.08 -2.87 -0.41
N LEU A 530 -16.55 -3.45 -1.51
CA LEU A 530 -17.49 -4.59 -1.47
C LEU A 530 -16.85 -5.82 -0.83
N ILE A 531 -15.57 -6.10 -1.09
CA ILE A 531 -14.89 -7.24 -0.49
C ILE A 531 -14.72 -7.04 1.02
N VAL A 532 -14.12 -5.92 1.44
CA VAL A 532 -13.75 -5.65 2.84
C VAL A 532 -14.98 -5.28 3.69
N GLY A 533 -15.92 -4.54 3.13
CA GLY A 533 -17.06 -3.98 3.86
C GLY A 533 -18.32 -4.84 3.82
N VAL A 534 -18.45 -5.76 2.85
CA VAL A 534 -19.67 -6.58 2.69
C VAL A 534 -19.36 -8.07 2.66
N PHE A 535 -18.54 -8.51 1.70
CA PHE A 535 -18.33 -9.94 1.45
C PHE A 535 -17.65 -10.65 2.62
N ILE A 536 -16.47 -10.16 3.06
CA ILE A 536 -15.73 -10.77 4.16
C ILE A 536 -16.55 -10.73 5.47
N PRO A 537 -17.14 -9.58 5.88
CA PRO A 537 -18.02 -9.55 7.04
C PRO A 537 -19.18 -10.54 6.96
N ALA A 538 -19.80 -10.72 5.78
CA ALA A 538 -20.88 -11.68 5.59
C ALA A 538 -20.41 -13.14 5.85
N CYS A 539 -19.21 -13.50 5.38
CA CYS A 539 -18.59 -14.81 5.68
C CYS A 539 -18.17 -14.98 7.15
N MET A 540 -18.14 -13.90 7.95
CA MET A 540 -17.83 -13.96 9.37
C MET A 540 -19.08 -13.98 10.25
N ILE A 541 -20.28 -13.75 9.71
CA ILE A 541 -21.54 -13.82 10.47
C ILE A 541 -21.70 -15.16 11.23
N PRO A 542 -21.37 -16.34 10.67
CA PRO A 542 -21.48 -17.60 11.40
C PRO A 542 -20.64 -17.63 12.68
N THR A 543 -19.46 -16.99 12.69
CA THR A 543 -18.64 -16.92 13.91
C THR A 543 -19.27 -16.04 14.97
N ALA A 544 -19.95 -14.95 14.57
CA ALA A 544 -20.73 -14.14 15.50
C ALA A 544 -21.84 -14.96 16.17
N PHE A 545 -22.60 -15.75 15.40
CA PHE A 545 -23.62 -16.64 15.97
C PHE A 545 -23.04 -17.69 16.92
N TYR A 546 -21.86 -18.23 16.60
CA TYR A 546 -21.14 -19.16 17.47
C TYR A 546 -20.70 -18.50 18.79
N LEU A 547 -20.17 -17.28 18.75
CA LEU A 547 -19.78 -16.53 19.94
C LEU A 547 -20.95 -16.38 20.93
N THR A 548 -22.16 -16.17 20.41
CA THR A 548 -23.41 -15.97 21.15
C THR A 548 -24.20 -17.26 21.47
N ASP A 549 -23.60 -18.45 21.31
CA ASP A 549 -24.25 -19.75 21.58
C ASP A 549 -25.49 -20.09 20.73
N TYR A 550 -25.76 -19.36 19.64
CA TYR A 550 -26.87 -19.71 18.74
C TYR A 550 -26.58 -20.93 17.88
N ILE A 551 -25.29 -21.21 17.62
CA ILE A 551 -24.85 -22.40 16.88
C ILE A 551 -23.72 -23.11 17.62
N ASN A 552 -23.64 -24.42 17.44
CA ASN A 552 -22.55 -25.23 17.99
C ASN A 552 -21.34 -25.25 17.03
N LEU A 553 -20.18 -25.67 17.54
CA LEU A 553 -18.94 -25.75 16.76
C LEU A 553 -19.08 -26.65 15.51
N SER A 554 -19.77 -27.79 15.62
CA SER A 554 -20.01 -28.68 14.48
C SER A 554 -20.83 -28.00 13.38
N THR A 555 -21.81 -27.20 13.76
CA THR A 555 -22.62 -26.39 12.84
C THR A 555 -21.78 -25.29 12.20
N LEU A 556 -20.92 -24.62 12.96
CA LEU A 556 -20.00 -23.62 12.42
C LEU A 556 -19.09 -24.22 11.34
N LEU A 557 -18.45 -25.37 11.64
CA LEU A 557 -17.59 -26.05 10.68
C LEU A 557 -18.36 -26.50 9.42
N ALA A 558 -19.60 -26.96 9.58
CA ALA A 558 -20.46 -27.32 8.45
C ALA A 558 -20.80 -26.11 7.57
N ILE A 559 -21.08 -24.94 8.16
CA ILE A 559 -21.31 -23.69 7.43
C ILE A 559 -20.05 -23.28 6.66
N GLN A 560 -18.87 -23.36 7.29
CA GLN A 560 -17.58 -23.06 6.65
C GLN A 560 -17.30 -23.96 5.43
N TRP A 561 -17.65 -25.24 5.49
CA TRP A 561 -17.62 -26.11 4.30
C TRP A 561 -18.60 -25.65 3.21
N GLY A 562 -19.80 -25.22 3.59
CA GLY A 562 -20.76 -24.61 2.67
C GLY A 562 -20.24 -23.33 2.01
N GLU A 563 -19.55 -22.47 2.76
CA GLU A 563 -18.90 -21.26 2.25
C GLU A 563 -17.82 -21.58 1.21
N ALA A 564 -17.01 -22.60 1.44
CA ALA A 564 -16.02 -23.07 0.47
C ALA A 564 -16.68 -23.48 -0.86
N ILE A 565 -17.81 -24.18 -0.80
CA ILE A 565 -18.59 -24.56 -1.99
C ILE A 565 -19.15 -23.32 -2.70
N LEU A 566 -19.69 -22.37 -1.95
CA LEU A 566 -20.22 -21.12 -2.50
C LEU A 566 -19.13 -20.28 -3.18
N LEU A 567 -17.94 -20.19 -2.58
CA LEU A 567 -16.76 -19.55 -3.16
C LEU A 567 -16.37 -20.20 -4.49
N PHE A 568 -16.36 -21.54 -4.55
CA PHE A 568 -16.06 -22.28 -5.77
C PHE A 568 -17.05 -21.97 -6.91
N PHE A 569 -18.35 -21.99 -6.64
CA PHE A 569 -19.36 -21.63 -7.65
C PHE A 569 -19.27 -20.16 -8.06
N SER A 570 -18.98 -19.26 -7.12
CA SER A 570 -18.78 -17.84 -7.39
C SER A 570 -17.57 -17.61 -8.31
N LEU A 571 -16.48 -18.35 -8.11
CA LEU A 571 -15.32 -18.35 -8.99
C LEU A 571 -15.68 -18.81 -10.41
N ILE A 572 -16.43 -19.91 -10.56
CA ILE A 572 -16.85 -20.40 -11.88
C ILE A 572 -17.68 -19.33 -12.59
N PHE A 573 -18.66 -18.75 -11.90
CA PHE A 573 -19.50 -17.69 -12.45
C PHE A 573 -18.68 -16.49 -12.91
N PHE A 574 -17.74 -16.03 -12.07
CA PHE A 574 -16.83 -14.95 -12.41
C PHE A 574 -15.99 -15.27 -13.66
N MET A 575 -15.42 -16.48 -13.72
CA MET A 575 -14.60 -16.89 -14.87
C MET A 575 -15.40 -16.96 -16.17
N LEU A 576 -16.68 -17.35 -16.11
CA LEU A 576 -17.60 -17.29 -17.26
C LEU A 576 -17.90 -15.84 -17.68
N PHE A 577 -18.15 -14.95 -16.71
CA PHE A 577 -18.34 -13.52 -16.97
C PHE A 577 -17.11 -12.90 -17.64
N ALA A 578 -15.92 -13.10 -17.08
CA ALA A 578 -14.66 -12.59 -17.61
C ALA A 578 -14.39 -13.12 -19.03
N ARG A 579 -14.66 -14.41 -19.28
CA ARG A 579 -14.57 -15.01 -20.62
C ARG A 579 -15.48 -14.31 -21.62
N ASN A 580 -16.73 -14.07 -21.26
CA ASN A 580 -17.72 -13.43 -22.14
C ASN A 580 -17.35 -11.97 -22.45
N LYS A 581 -16.80 -11.24 -21.47
CA LYS A 581 -16.36 -9.85 -21.67
C LYS A 581 -15.11 -9.78 -22.55
N LEU A 582 -14.07 -10.55 -22.22
CA LEU A 582 -12.76 -10.46 -22.90
C LEU A 582 -12.75 -11.08 -24.31
N ARG A 583 -13.58 -12.09 -24.58
CA ARG A 583 -13.71 -12.64 -25.95
C ARG A 583 -14.31 -11.65 -26.93
N LYS A 584 -15.14 -10.71 -26.45
CA LYS A 584 -15.69 -9.63 -27.29
C LYS A 584 -14.63 -8.64 -27.74
N LEU A 585 -13.46 -8.58 -27.08
CA LEU A 585 -12.32 -7.73 -27.44
C LEU A 585 -11.32 -8.51 -28.32
N SER A 586 -11.82 -9.21 -29.33
CA SER A 586 -11.00 -10.10 -30.17
C SER A 586 -10.59 -9.49 -31.52
N LYS A 587 -11.13 -8.32 -31.88
CA LYS A 587 -10.77 -7.60 -33.11
C LYS A 587 -9.96 -6.34 -32.79
N ILE A 588 -8.94 -6.06 -33.62
CA ILE A 588 -8.09 -4.87 -33.51
C ILE A 588 -8.93 -3.58 -33.53
N GLU A 589 -10.00 -3.54 -34.34
CA GLU A 589 -10.93 -2.41 -34.45
C GLU A 589 -11.68 -2.06 -33.16
N GLN A 590 -11.76 -3.00 -32.21
CA GLN A 590 -12.45 -2.81 -30.94
C GLN A 590 -11.52 -2.34 -29.81
N LEU A 591 -10.20 -2.30 -30.07
CA LEU A 591 -9.25 -1.68 -29.16
C LEU A 591 -9.25 -0.18 -29.43
N SER A 592 -9.66 0.63 -28.45
CA SER A 592 -9.42 2.07 -28.49
C SER A 592 -7.93 2.33 -28.32
N LEU A 593 -7.19 2.30 -29.42
CA LEU A 593 -5.77 2.64 -29.48
C LEU A 593 -5.57 4.15 -29.42
#